data_AF-A0A3Q3FQM5-F1
#
_entry.id   AF-A0A3Q3FQM5-F1
#
_cell.length_a   1.000
_cell.length_b   1.000
_cell.length_c   1.000
_cell.angle_alpha   90.00
_cell.angle_beta   90.00
_cell.angle_gamma   90.00
#
_symmetry.space_group_name_H-M   'P 1'
#
loop_
_entity.id
_entity.type
_entity.pdbx_description
1 polymer ?
#
loop_
_entity_poly.entity_id
_entity_poly.type
_entity_poly.pdbx_seq_one_letter_code
_entity_poly.pdbx_strand_id
1 'polypeptide(L)'
;MLCEGQVVVMDLSDPGSLRQRPVPRPAPSSMSGPQTKITSNPPNTANNECFIVMCGVLCSYRMDLVKHSGGCHCGAVRFEIWSSPDLHVFDCNCSVCTKKQNRHFIVPKSRFKILQGSENLTTYTFNTHVAQHTFCKTCGVQSFYSPRSNPDGYGVAPHCLDPGTVRSVTVEKFDGEKWEETMQSHKTIRDMSKPVQKGPPAETHS
;
A
#
# COMPACT_ATOMS: atom_id res chain seq x y z
N MET A 1 49.71 -33.50 18.24
CA MET A 1 49.00 -32.52 17.39
C MET A 1 48.02 -31.78 18.30
N LEU A 2 48.33 -30.51 18.54
CA LEU A 2 47.54 -29.61 19.38
C LEU A 2 46.26 -29.23 18.63
N CYS A 3 45.10 -29.40 19.27
CA CYS A 3 43.86 -28.76 18.87
C CYS A 3 43.75 -27.45 19.65
N GLU A 4 44.04 -26.32 19.02
CA GLU A 4 43.64 -25.01 19.51
C GLU A 4 42.83 -24.30 18.43
N GLY A 5 41.57 -24.06 18.75
CA GLY A 5 40.61 -23.29 17.97
C GLY A 5 39.58 -22.75 18.94
N GLN A 6 39.97 -21.72 19.67
CA GLN A 6 39.21 -21.08 20.73
C GLN A 6 38.00 -20.36 20.13
N VAL A 7 36.81 -20.93 20.27
CA VAL A 7 35.55 -20.21 19.99
C VAL A 7 35.25 -19.32 21.20
N VAL A 8 35.33 -18.01 21.00
CA VAL A 8 34.86 -17.03 21.99
C VAL A 8 33.33 -17.06 21.98
N VAL A 9 32.75 -17.80 22.92
CA VAL A 9 31.33 -17.69 23.26
C VAL A 9 31.10 -16.37 23.98
N MET A 10 30.49 -15.39 23.29
CA MET A 10 29.88 -14.25 23.97
C MET A 10 28.60 -14.76 24.65
N ASP A 11 28.69 -14.89 25.97
CA ASP A 11 27.56 -15.11 26.86
C ASP A 11 26.61 -13.90 26.78
N LEU A 12 25.41 -14.11 26.23
CA LEU A 12 24.33 -13.11 26.13
C LEU A 12 23.38 -13.17 27.34
N SER A 13 23.77 -13.84 28.42
CA SER A 13 22.99 -13.92 29.66
C SER A 13 23.18 -12.67 30.51
N ASP A 14 22.58 -11.55 30.11
CA ASP A 14 21.86 -10.59 31.00
C ASP A 14 21.76 -9.18 30.37
N PRO A 15 20.71 -8.90 29.59
CA PRO A 15 20.18 -7.56 29.47
C PRO A 15 18.97 -7.42 30.41
N GLY A 16 19.19 -6.68 31.48
CA GLY A 16 18.22 -6.35 32.52
C GLY A 16 16.76 -6.29 32.07
N SER A 17 15.93 -7.06 32.78
CA SER A 17 14.48 -6.96 32.99
C SER A 17 13.78 -5.73 32.37
N LEU A 18 13.53 -5.76 31.06
CA LEU A 18 12.38 -5.11 30.45
C LEU A 18 11.28 -6.16 30.32
N ARG A 19 10.40 -6.23 31.33
CA ARG A 19 9.16 -6.99 31.23
C ARG A 19 8.35 -6.43 30.07
N GLN A 20 8.43 -7.06 28.90
CA GLN A 20 7.50 -6.83 27.82
C GLN A 20 6.10 -7.13 28.37
N ARG A 21 5.25 -6.10 28.47
CA ARG A 21 3.82 -6.34 28.75
C ARG A 21 3.26 -7.12 27.55
N PRO A 22 2.52 -8.22 27.77
CA PRO A 22 1.85 -8.91 26.67
C PRO A 22 0.93 -7.92 25.95
N VAL A 23 1.13 -7.75 24.64
CA VAL A 23 0.10 -7.12 23.80
C VAL A 23 -1.06 -8.11 23.73
N PRO A 24 -2.31 -7.72 24.05
CA PRO A 24 -3.44 -8.64 23.96
C PRO A 24 -3.58 -9.12 22.51
N ARG A 25 -3.45 -10.43 22.28
CA ARG A 25 -3.96 -11.04 21.05
C ARG A 25 -5.48 -11.01 21.13
N PRO A 26 -6.21 -10.58 20.08
CA PRO A 26 -7.65 -10.80 20.04
C PRO A 26 -7.92 -12.30 20.15
N ALA A 27 -8.80 -12.67 21.08
CA ALA A 27 -9.16 -14.05 21.32
C ALA A 27 -9.78 -14.67 20.05
N PRO A 28 -9.45 -15.93 19.71
CA PRO A 28 -10.21 -16.64 18.69
C PRO A 28 -11.64 -16.81 19.21
N SER A 29 -12.61 -16.25 18.49
CA SER A 29 -14.03 -16.47 18.79
C SER A 29 -14.37 -17.94 18.55
N SER A 30 -14.54 -18.68 19.64
CA SER A 30 -15.15 -20.01 19.65
C SER A 30 -16.63 -19.88 19.29
N MET A 31 -16.99 -20.29 18.08
CA MET A 31 -18.37 -20.52 17.69
C MET A 31 -18.50 -21.98 17.27
N SER A 32 -18.87 -22.82 18.24
CA SER A 32 -19.45 -24.13 18.00
C SER A 32 -20.86 -23.96 17.44
N GLY A 33 -20.99 -24.08 16.12
CA GLY A 33 -22.26 -24.18 15.40
C GLY A 33 -22.42 -25.56 14.74
N PRO A 34 -23.64 -26.08 14.61
CA PRO A 34 -23.90 -27.47 14.23
C PRO A 34 -23.47 -27.79 12.79
N GLN A 35 -22.84 -28.95 12.61
CA GLN A 35 -22.53 -29.53 11.30
C GLN A 35 -23.83 -29.74 10.52
N THR A 36 -24.06 -28.91 9.50
CA THR A 36 -25.11 -29.11 8.51
C THR A 36 -24.48 -29.54 7.20
N LYS A 37 -25.03 -30.64 6.67
CA LYS A 37 -24.67 -31.35 5.44
C LYS A 37 -24.44 -30.37 4.28
N ILE A 38 -23.25 -30.44 3.68
CA ILE A 38 -22.94 -29.82 2.39
C ILE A 38 -23.84 -30.50 1.35
N THR A 39 -24.85 -29.78 0.88
CA THR A 39 -25.48 -30.02 -0.40
C THR A 39 -25.06 -28.86 -1.30
N SER A 40 -24.30 -29.19 -2.33
CA SER A 40 -23.84 -28.27 -3.36
C SER A 40 -25.04 -27.71 -4.12
N ASN A 41 -25.30 -26.42 -4.00
CA ASN A 41 -26.01 -25.66 -5.01
C ASN A 41 -25.14 -24.46 -5.46
N PRO A 42 -25.06 -24.20 -6.77
CA PRO A 42 -24.09 -23.29 -7.37
C PRO A 42 -24.44 -21.81 -7.10
N PRO A 43 -23.45 -20.93 -6.87
CA PRO A 43 -23.70 -19.49 -6.84
C PRO A 43 -23.92 -18.97 -8.26
N ASN A 44 -25.19 -18.66 -8.53
CA ASN A 44 -25.74 -17.70 -9.49
C ASN A 44 -24.72 -17.09 -10.47
N THR A 45 -24.47 -17.81 -11.57
CA THR A 45 -23.83 -17.27 -12.77
C THR A 45 -24.79 -16.27 -13.41
N ALA A 46 -24.62 -14.98 -13.12
CA ALA A 46 -25.12 -13.95 -13.99
C ALA A 46 -24.27 -14.00 -15.28
N ASN A 47 -24.88 -14.62 -16.28
CA ASN A 47 -24.42 -14.90 -17.63
C ASN A 47 -23.54 -13.79 -18.23
N ASN A 48 -22.23 -14.05 -18.28
CA ASN A 48 -21.34 -13.42 -19.26
C ASN A 48 -21.23 -14.35 -20.46
N GLU A 49 -22.35 -14.52 -21.16
CA GLU A 49 -22.33 -15.03 -22.53
C GLU A 49 -21.73 -13.92 -23.40
N CYS A 50 -20.52 -14.19 -23.87
CA CYS A 50 -19.78 -13.33 -24.78
C CYS A 50 -20.46 -13.39 -26.15
N PHE A 51 -21.56 -12.65 -26.32
CA PHE A 51 -22.07 -12.36 -27.65
C PHE A 51 -21.11 -11.39 -28.32
N ILE A 52 -20.30 -11.93 -29.24
CA ILE A 52 -19.56 -11.15 -30.23
C ILE A 52 -20.61 -10.46 -31.11
N VAL A 53 -21.13 -9.32 -30.65
CA VAL A 53 -21.82 -8.38 -31.52
C VAL A 53 -20.73 -7.55 -32.19
N MET A 54 -20.44 -7.92 -33.43
CA MET A 54 -19.75 -7.11 -34.44
C MET A 54 -20.52 -5.81 -34.69
N CYS A 55 -20.50 -4.89 -33.72
CA CYS A 55 -21.03 -3.54 -33.88
C CYS A 55 -20.36 -2.60 -32.88
N GLY A 56 -19.20 -2.04 -33.23
CA GLY A 56 -18.81 -0.66 -32.92
C GLY A 56 -18.92 -0.11 -31.49
N VAL A 57 -18.91 -0.92 -30.43
CA VAL A 57 -18.86 -0.40 -29.06
C VAL A 57 -17.41 -0.36 -28.61
N LEU A 58 -16.87 0.85 -28.50
CA LEU A 58 -15.67 1.16 -27.72
C LEU A 58 -15.78 0.43 -26.37
N CYS A 59 -15.02 -0.66 -26.21
CA CYS A 59 -14.81 -1.33 -24.94
C CYS A 59 -14.09 -0.33 -24.03
N SER A 60 -14.86 0.56 -23.40
CA SER A 60 -14.38 1.43 -22.33
C SER A 60 -13.99 0.52 -21.18
N TYR A 61 -12.71 0.19 -21.09
CA TYR A 61 -12.09 -0.40 -19.91
C TYR A 61 -12.38 0.54 -18.73
N ARG A 62 -13.47 0.28 -18.00
CA ARG A 62 -13.74 1.01 -16.77
C ARG A 62 -12.59 0.68 -15.83
N MET A 63 -11.83 1.71 -15.46
CA MET A 63 -10.90 1.62 -14.33
C MET A 63 -11.76 1.45 -13.08
N ASP A 64 -12.10 0.20 -12.77
CA ASP A 64 -12.92 -0.18 -11.62
C ASP A 64 -12.13 0.12 -10.35
N LEU A 65 -12.35 1.30 -9.79
CA LEU A 65 -11.82 1.65 -8.49
C LEU A 65 -12.63 0.92 -7.42
N VAL A 66 -11.91 0.32 -6.48
CA VAL A 66 -12.47 -0.25 -5.27
C VAL A 66 -12.01 0.56 -4.07
N LYS A 67 -12.78 0.48 -2.98
CA LYS A 67 -12.40 1.10 -1.72
C LYS A 67 -11.52 0.15 -0.93
N HIS A 68 -10.29 0.56 -0.62
CA HIS A 68 -9.43 -0.14 0.34
C HIS A 68 -9.46 0.60 1.67
N SER A 69 -9.53 -0.14 2.77
CA SER A 69 -9.24 0.37 4.11
C SER A 69 -7.82 -0.02 4.51
N GLY A 70 -7.23 0.74 5.42
CA GLY A 70 -5.90 0.46 5.93
C GLY A 70 -5.56 1.30 7.14
N GLY A 71 -4.34 1.13 7.64
CA GLY A 71 -3.88 1.86 8.81
C GLY A 71 -2.47 1.48 9.25
N CYS A 72 -2.05 2.07 10.37
CA CYS A 72 -0.82 1.66 11.02
C CYS A 72 -1.02 0.35 11.81
N HIS A 73 0.08 -0.28 12.24
CA HIS A 73 0.05 -1.55 12.97
C HIS A 73 -0.79 -1.52 14.25
N CYS A 74 -0.66 -0.47 15.07
CA CYS A 74 -1.40 -0.36 16.33
C CYS A 74 -2.87 0.05 16.17
N GLY A 75 -3.34 0.31 14.95
CA GLY A 75 -4.72 0.73 14.67
C GLY A 75 -5.05 2.18 15.04
N ALA A 76 -4.14 2.92 15.68
CA ALA A 76 -4.39 4.31 16.08
C ALA A 76 -4.62 5.26 14.89
N VAL A 77 -4.02 4.95 13.72
CA VAL A 77 -4.22 5.68 12.46
C VAL A 77 -4.95 4.79 11.49
N ARG A 78 -6.11 5.25 10.98
CA ARG A 78 -6.93 4.54 10.00
C ARG A 78 -7.28 5.44 8.82
N PHE A 79 -7.34 4.87 7.62
CA PHE A 79 -7.69 5.59 6.40
C PHE A 79 -8.50 4.72 5.44
N GLU A 80 -9.12 5.37 4.47
CA GLU A 80 -9.69 4.74 3.28
C GLU A 80 -9.12 5.37 2.02
N ILE A 81 -8.99 4.55 0.96
CA ILE A 81 -8.57 5.00 -0.36
C ILE A 81 -9.43 4.39 -1.46
N TRP A 82 -9.53 5.09 -2.59
CA TRP A 82 -10.09 4.56 -3.83
C TRP A 82 -8.98 4.32 -4.86
N SER A 83 -8.75 3.06 -5.22
CA SER A 83 -7.68 2.65 -6.14
C SER A 83 -8.11 1.41 -6.95
N SER A 84 -7.35 1.09 -8.00
CA SER A 84 -7.45 -0.19 -8.69
C SER A 84 -7.21 -1.34 -7.70
N PRO A 85 -7.96 -2.46 -7.77
CA PRO A 85 -7.64 -3.67 -7.02
C PRO A 85 -6.32 -4.32 -7.48
N ASP A 86 -5.84 -4.01 -8.69
CA ASP A 86 -4.50 -4.36 -9.16
C ASP A 86 -3.56 -3.20 -8.90
N LEU A 87 -2.67 -3.37 -7.91
CA LEU A 87 -1.78 -2.31 -7.44
C LEU A 87 -0.48 -2.29 -8.25
N HIS A 88 -0.10 -1.10 -8.72
CA HIS A 88 1.21 -0.82 -9.30
C HIS A 88 2.11 -0.17 -8.24
N VAL A 89 3.05 -0.94 -7.71
CA VAL A 89 3.89 -0.58 -6.56
C VAL A 89 5.30 -0.24 -7.01
N PHE A 90 5.82 0.89 -6.56
CA PHE A 90 7.20 1.29 -6.78
C PHE A 90 8.10 0.80 -5.64
N ASP A 91 9.24 0.22 -6.00
CA ASP A 91 10.32 -0.21 -5.10
C ASP A 91 11.56 0.67 -5.33
N CYS A 92 11.69 1.69 -4.48
CA CYS A 92 12.71 2.74 -4.60
C CYS A 92 13.97 2.38 -3.79
N ASN A 93 15.15 2.45 -4.41
CA ASN A 93 16.43 2.12 -3.77
C ASN A 93 17.09 3.30 -2.99
N CYS A 94 16.49 4.50 -2.95
CA CYS A 94 17.12 5.62 -2.23
C CYS A 94 17.29 5.31 -0.73
N SER A 95 18.25 5.96 -0.08
CA SER A 95 18.69 5.60 1.28
C SER A 95 17.56 5.49 2.32
N VAL A 96 16.59 6.43 2.31
CA VAL A 96 15.44 6.38 3.22
C VAL A 96 14.46 5.26 2.86
N CYS A 97 14.22 5.01 1.58
CA CYS A 97 13.29 3.98 1.13
C CYS A 97 13.84 2.58 1.40
N THR A 98 15.13 2.37 1.16
CA THR A 98 15.85 1.13 1.49
C THR A 98 15.78 0.85 3.00
N LYS A 99 16.09 1.84 3.85
CA LYS A 99 16.02 1.67 5.32
C LYS A 99 14.61 1.41 5.85
N LYS A 100 13.58 2.00 5.21
CA LYS A 100 12.18 1.83 5.60
C LYS A 100 11.48 0.63 4.95
N GLN A 101 12.11 -0.04 3.98
CA GLN A 101 11.43 -0.98 3.07
C GLN A 101 10.19 -0.35 2.42
N ASN A 102 10.32 0.91 1.97
CA ASN A 102 9.20 1.75 1.54
C ASN A 102 8.72 1.44 0.11
N ARG A 103 8.05 0.30 -0.05
CA ARG A 103 7.27 -0.03 -1.24
C ARG A 103 5.92 0.67 -1.17
N HIS A 104 5.54 1.38 -2.22
CA HIS A 104 4.29 2.13 -2.23
C HIS A 104 3.67 2.24 -3.62
N PHE A 105 2.35 2.34 -3.67
CA PHE A 105 1.61 2.77 -4.86
C PHE A 105 1.05 4.18 -4.61
N ILE A 106 0.75 4.91 -5.67
CA ILE A 106 0.38 6.33 -5.57
C ILE A 106 -1.11 6.49 -5.84
N VAL A 107 -1.77 7.30 -5.00
CA VAL A 107 -3.16 7.70 -5.20
C VAL A 107 -3.30 9.23 -5.17
N PRO A 108 -4.22 9.81 -5.97
CA PRO A 108 -4.59 11.22 -5.86
C PRO A 108 -5.08 11.57 -4.45
N LYS A 109 -4.76 12.78 -3.96
CA LYS A 109 -5.25 13.25 -2.66
C LYS A 109 -6.78 13.22 -2.55
N SER A 110 -7.50 13.47 -3.64
CA SER A 110 -8.97 13.41 -3.69
C SER A 110 -9.55 12.00 -3.46
N ARG A 111 -8.72 10.96 -3.56
CA ARG A 111 -9.10 9.55 -3.35
C ARG A 111 -8.60 9.00 -2.02
N PHE A 112 -8.04 9.83 -1.14
CA PHE A 112 -7.51 9.43 0.15
C PHE A 112 -8.23 10.16 1.28
N LYS A 113 -8.63 9.45 2.33
CA LYS A 113 -9.26 10.04 3.51
C LYS A 113 -8.76 9.40 4.79
N ILE A 114 -8.27 10.22 5.72
CA ILE A 114 -8.00 9.78 7.09
C ILE A 114 -9.34 9.62 7.81
N LEU A 115 -9.54 8.47 8.43
CA LEU A 115 -10.73 8.15 9.23
C LEU A 115 -10.49 8.40 10.72
N GLN A 116 -9.25 8.19 11.19
CA GLN A 116 -8.86 8.31 12.59
C GLN A 116 -7.36 8.59 12.73
N GLY A 117 -6.97 9.30 13.80
CA GLY A 117 -5.59 9.32 14.28
C GLY A 117 -4.69 10.37 13.65
N SER A 118 -5.27 11.43 13.07
CA SER A 118 -4.50 12.54 12.49
C SER A 118 -3.53 13.15 13.50
N GLU A 119 -3.94 13.26 14.76
CA GLU A 119 -3.14 13.71 15.90
C GLU A 119 -2.02 12.74 16.30
N ASN A 120 -2.10 11.49 15.85
CA ASN A 120 -1.12 10.44 16.12
C ASN A 120 -0.07 10.29 15.01
N LEU A 121 -0.12 11.17 14.02
CA LEU A 121 0.87 11.26 12.96
C LEU A 121 2.00 12.22 13.34
N THR A 122 3.21 11.88 12.90
CA THR A 122 4.36 12.78 12.90
C THR A 122 5.04 12.68 11.54
N THR A 123 5.82 13.70 11.18
CA THR A 123 6.42 13.81 9.84
C THR A 123 7.92 14.07 9.95
N TYR A 124 8.68 13.32 9.15
CA TYR A 124 10.10 13.54 8.92
C TYR A 124 10.33 14.07 7.50
N THR A 125 11.13 15.11 7.37
CA THR A 125 11.52 15.70 6.07
C THR A 125 13.03 15.93 6.04
N PHE A 126 13.64 15.83 4.88
CA PHE A 126 15.06 16.07 4.66
C PHE A 126 15.32 16.45 3.19
N ASN A 127 16.56 16.79 2.87
CA ASN A 127 16.99 17.17 1.51
C ASN A 127 16.17 18.34 0.95
N THR A 128 15.29 18.09 -0.04
CA THR A 128 14.45 19.15 -0.63
C THR A 128 13.25 19.54 0.23
N HIS A 129 12.98 18.81 1.32
CA HIS A 129 11.82 18.98 2.19
C HIS A 129 10.44 18.84 1.51
N VAL A 130 10.41 18.45 0.22
CA VAL A 130 9.17 18.22 -0.53
C VAL A 130 8.50 16.91 -0.10
N ALA A 131 9.29 15.85 0.06
CA ALA A 131 8.77 14.59 0.57
C ALA A 131 8.44 14.72 2.06
N GLN A 132 7.21 14.39 2.42
CA GLN A 132 6.75 14.37 3.81
C GLN A 132 6.60 12.91 4.25
N HIS A 133 7.60 12.38 4.92
CA HIS A 133 7.57 11.01 5.44
C HIS A 133 6.76 10.96 6.73
N THR A 134 5.45 10.80 6.58
CA THR A 134 4.47 10.77 7.68
C THR A 134 4.33 9.36 8.26
N PHE A 135 4.36 9.20 9.57
CA PHE A 135 4.22 7.89 10.23
C PHE A 135 3.55 8.00 11.60
N CYS A 136 3.05 6.86 12.09
CA CYS A 136 2.41 6.77 13.39
C CYS A 136 3.43 6.96 14.53
N LYS A 137 3.24 7.97 15.40
CA LYS A 137 4.14 8.23 16.53
C LYS A 137 4.13 7.12 17.60
N THR A 138 3.05 6.33 17.68
CA THR A 138 2.94 5.20 18.61
C THR A 138 3.69 3.95 18.18
N CYS A 139 3.60 3.54 16.91
CA CYS A 139 4.15 2.26 16.44
C CYS A 139 5.24 2.39 15.36
N GLY A 140 5.56 3.61 14.92
CA GLY A 140 6.60 3.86 13.91
C GLY A 140 6.21 3.53 12.46
N VAL A 141 5.07 2.87 12.23
CA VAL A 141 4.65 2.45 10.88
C VAL A 141 4.29 3.64 10.00
N GLN A 142 4.93 3.72 8.83
CA GLN A 142 4.60 4.61 7.72
C GLN A 142 3.60 3.92 6.81
N SER A 143 2.30 4.08 7.09
CA SER A 143 1.25 3.47 6.27
C SER A 143 0.94 4.26 5.00
N PHE A 144 1.23 5.55 5.00
CA PHE A 144 1.21 6.44 3.83
C PHE A 144 2.16 7.62 4.04
N TYR A 145 2.51 8.32 2.97
CA TYR A 145 3.33 9.53 3.02
C TYR A 145 3.13 10.38 1.76
N SER A 146 3.58 11.64 1.76
CA SER A 146 3.56 12.48 0.54
C SER A 146 4.91 12.38 -0.18
N PRO A 147 5.01 11.72 -1.35
CA PRO A 147 6.26 11.53 -2.05
C PRO A 147 6.74 12.80 -2.78
N ARG A 148 8.06 12.95 -2.98
CA ARG A 148 8.65 14.06 -3.74
C ARG A 148 8.13 14.13 -5.19
N SER A 149 7.87 12.98 -5.81
CA SER A 149 7.41 12.88 -7.20
C SER A 149 5.97 13.35 -7.39
N ASN A 150 5.14 13.25 -6.34
CA ASN A 150 3.70 13.48 -6.37
C ASN A 150 3.24 14.18 -5.08
N PRO A 151 3.62 15.45 -4.87
CA PRO A 151 3.25 16.20 -3.67
C PRO A 151 1.74 16.47 -3.55
N ASP A 152 0.99 16.27 -4.64
CA ASP A 152 -0.46 16.35 -4.78
C ASP A 152 -1.18 15.01 -4.52
N GLY A 153 -0.45 13.96 -4.17
CA GLY A 153 -0.98 12.64 -3.85
C GLY A 153 -0.33 12.02 -2.62
N TYR A 154 -0.67 10.76 -2.38
CA TYR A 154 -0.08 9.95 -1.31
C TYR A 154 0.50 8.67 -1.87
N GLY A 155 1.71 8.33 -1.42
CA GLY A 155 2.26 6.99 -1.54
C GLY A 155 1.74 6.14 -0.38
N VAL A 156 1.01 5.07 -0.68
CA VAL A 156 0.43 4.15 0.30
C VAL A 156 1.20 2.84 0.32
N ALA A 157 1.57 2.39 1.51
CA ALA A 157 2.23 1.11 1.69
C ALA A 157 1.22 -0.04 1.52
N PRO A 158 1.40 -0.96 0.54
CA PRO A 158 0.42 -2.01 0.26
C PRO A 158 0.25 -2.99 1.43
N HIS A 159 1.30 -3.21 2.21
CA HIS A 159 1.26 -4.07 3.41
C HIS A 159 0.52 -3.44 4.60
N CYS A 160 0.08 -2.18 4.48
CA CYS A 160 -0.74 -1.48 5.48
C CYS A 160 -2.23 -1.43 5.11
N LEU A 161 -2.63 -2.05 3.99
CA LEU A 161 -4.03 -2.25 3.63
C LEU A 161 -4.60 -3.45 4.41
N ASP A 162 -5.87 -3.35 4.76
CA ASP A 162 -6.61 -4.50 5.29
C ASP A 162 -6.84 -5.53 4.17
N PRO A 163 -6.89 -6.83 4.49
CA PRO A 163 -7.12 -7.87 3.50
C PRO A 163 -8.50 -7.78 2.84
N GLY A 164 -8.61 -8.27 1.60
CA GLY A 164 -9.89 -8.56 0.94
C GLY A 164 -10.22 -7.78 -0.33
N THR A 165 -9.50 -6.69 -0.61
CA THR A 165 -9.80 -5.80 -1.76
C THR A 165 -8.68 -5.74 -2.80
N VAL A 166 -7.46 -6.15 -2.44
CA VAL A 166 -6.33 -6.25 -3.37
C VAL A 166 -6.41 -7.56 -4.13
N ARG A 167 -6.39 -7.49 -5.45
CA ARG A 167 -6.41 -8.64 -6.38
C ARG A 167 -5.01 -9.03 -6.83
N SER A 168 -4.19 -8.07 -7.21
CA SER A 168 -2.82 -8.32 -7.65
C SER A 168 -1.89 -7.16 -7.29
N VAL A 169 -0.59 -7.44 -7.26
CA VAL A 169 0.46 -6.44 -7.02
C VAL A 169 1.56 -6.64 -8.05
N THR A 170 1.80 -5.62 -8.86
CA THR A 170 2.98 -5.54 -9.75
C THR A 170 3.98 -4.60 -9.12
N VAL A 171 5.27 -4.99 -9.11
CA VAL A 171 6.34 -4.18 -8.51
C VAL A 171 7.28 -3.68 -9.60
N GLU A 172 7.42 -2.36 -9.70
CA GLU A 172 8.37 -1.67 -10.57
C GLU A 172 9.54 -1.15 -9.73
N LYS A 173 10.77 -1.42 -10.16
CA LYS A 173 11.97 -0.85 -9.53
C LYS A 173 12.11 0.61 -9.93
N PHE A 174 12.41 1.46 -8.96
CA PHE A 174 12.67 2.89 -9.16
C PHE A 174 14.07 3.23 -8.67
N ASP A 175 14.91 3.79 -9.54
CA ASP A 175 16.24 4.25 -9.14
C ASP A 175 16.14 5.66 -8.53
N GLY A 176 16.00 5.69 -7.21
CA GLY A 176 15.98 6.91 -6.41
C GLY A 176 17.35 7.37 -5.95
N GLU A 177 18.43 6.61 -6.16
CA GLU A 177 19.80 7.12 -6.01
C GLU A 177 20.12 8.13 -7.13
N LYS A 178 19.60 7.87 -8.34
CA LYS A 178 19.66 8.78 -9.50
C LYS A 178 18.32 9.47 -9.77
N TRP A 179 17.73 10.06 -8.72
CA TRP A 179 16.35 10.57 -8.76
C TRP A 179 16.08 11.52 -9.95
N GLU A 180 16.97 12.46 -10.21
CA GLU A 180 16.81 13.48 -11.24
C GLU A 180 16.75 12.87 -12.65
N GLU A 181 17.66 11.94 -12.98
CA GLU A 181 17.69 11.22 -14.27
C GLU A 181 16.48 10.29 -14.42
N THR A 182 16.14 9.56 -13.37
CA THR A 182 14.97 8.67 -13.36
C THR A 182 13.70 9.47 -13.58
N MET A 183 13.51 10.61 -12.90
CA MET A 183 12.32 11.44 -13.05
C MET A 183 12.22 12.15 -14.40
N GLN A 184 13.33 12.37 -15.10
CA GLN A 184 13.31 12.91 -16.47
C GLN A 184 12.84 11.85 -17.47
N SER A 185 13.26 10.60 -17.29
CA SER A 185 12.99 9.50 -18.23
C SER A 185 11.70 8.72 -17.91
N HIS A 186 11.25 8.73 -16.66
CA HIS A 186 10.08 7.98 -16.21
C HIS A 186 8.77 8.60 -16.72
N LYS A 187 8.01 7.80 -17.47
CA LYS A 187 6.85 8.31 -18.24
C LYS A 187 5.60 8.51 -17.41
N THR A 188 5.33 7.63 -16.44
CA THR A 188 3.99 7.51 -15.82
C THR A 188 3.90 7.99 -14.37
N ILE A 189 4.99 7.98 -13.60
CA ILE A 189 4.94 8.20 -12.14
C ILE A 189 4.28 9.54 -11.75
N ARG A 190 4.55 10.62 -12.49
CA ARG A 190 3.95 11.95 -12.24
C ARG A 190 2.44 11.99 -12.45
N ASP A 191 1.92 11.10 -13.29
CA ASP A 191 0.49 11.07 -13.63
C ASP A 191 -0.32 10.22 -12.63
N MET A 192 0.34 9.42 -11.80
CA MET A 192 -0.33 8.52 -10.84
C MET A 192 -1.13 9.27 -9.75
N SER A 193 -0.77 10.51 -9.44
CA SER A 193 -1.53 11.36 -8.51
C SER A 193 -2.57 12.25 -9.19
N LYS A 194 -2.59 12.30 -10.53
CA LYS A 194 -3.58 13.09 -11.26
C LYS A 194 -4.90 12.32 -11.30
N PRO A 195 -6.05 12.98 -11.09
CA PRO A 195 -7.33 12.35 -11.36
C PRO A 195 -7.38 11.92 -12.83
N VAL A 196 -7.73 10.66 -13.08
CA VAL A 196 -8.05 10.21 -14.45
C VAL A 196 -9.22 11.05 -14.95
N GLN A 197 -8.97 11.91 -15.94
CA GLN A 197 -9.99 12.74 -16.58
C GLN A 197 -11.10 11.82 -17.12
N LYS A 198 -12.35 12.07 -16.69
CA LYS A 198 -13.52 11.45 -17.31
C LYS A 198 -13.89 12.26 -18.55
N GLY A 199 -13.85 11.62 -19.72
CA GLY A 199 -14.58 12.07 -20.92
C GLY A 199 -13.70 12.28 -22.17
N PRO A 200 -14.27 12.07 -23.38
CA PRO A 200 -13.60 12.41 -24.64
C PRO A 200 -13.43 13.94 -24.76
N PRO A 201 -12.46 14.44 -25.56
CA PRO A 201 -12.31 15.87 -25.82
C PRO A 201 -13.62 16.43 -26.39
N ALA A 202 -14.06 17.59 -25.90
CA ALA A 202 -15.22 18.27 -26.46
C ALA A 202 -14.95 18.55 -27.95
N GLU A 203 -15.72 17.90 -28.82
CA GLU A 203 -15.74 18.23 -30.24
C GLU A 203 -16.28 19.65 -30.40
N THR A 204 -15.42 20.57 -30.81
CA THR A 204 -15.83 21.88 -31.29
C THR A 204 -16.51 21.67 -32.64
N HIS A 205 -17.84 21.60 -32.65
CA HIS A 205 -18.61 21.75 -33.88
C HIS A 205 -18.55 23.22 -34.30
N SER A 206 -17.85 23.49 -35.40
CA SER A 206 -18.01 24.68 -36.24
C SER A 206 -18.89 24.33 -37.43
#